data_AF-A0A836RSM7-F1
#
_entry.id   AF-A0A836RSM7-F1
#
_cell.length_a   1.000
_cell.length_b   1.000
_cell.length_c   1.000
_cell.angle_alpha   90.00
_cell.angle_beta   90.00
_cell.angle_gamma   90.00
#
_symmetry.space_group_name_H-M   'P 1'
#
loop_
_entity.id
_entity.type
_entity.pdbx_description
1 polymer ?
#
loop_
_entity_poly.entity_id
_entity_poly.type
_entity_poly.pdbx_seq_one_letter_code
_entity_poly.pdbx_strand_id
1 'polypeptide(L)'
;AKAHLYLSVWDEELEEICEALMQAADQGVELTVVHFGEKVLNRGREFRHGNEHQIRIQRGGRRIALIVDDKKVVLGHFLRDGSSTAAWTANKGLVLLAKDYIIHDIYSIRILQKYGQEALDIFELG
;
A
#
# COMPACT_ATOMS: atom_id res chain seq x y z
N ALA A 1 15.66 2.64 18.94
CA ALA A 1 15.36 2.95 17.53
C ALA A 1 13.84 2.84 17.36
N LYS A 2 13.19 3.79 16.69
CA LYS A 2 11.76 3.64 16.34
C LYS A 2 11.66 2.79 15.08
N ALA A 3 10.77 1.79 15.09
CA ALA A 3 10.51 0.94 13.93
C ALA A 3 9.56 1.65 12.96
N HIS A 4 9.65 1.33 11.67
CA HIS A 4 8.83 1.94 10.61
C HIS A 4 8.24 0.87 9.69
N LEU A 5 6.95 1.03 9.36
CA LEU A 5 6.22 0.18 8.43
C LEU A 5 5.75 0.96 7.21
N TYR A 6 5.97 0.39 6.02
CA TYR A 6 5.26 0.80 4.80
C TYR A 6 4.24 -0.28 4.43
N LEU A 7 3.00 0.12 4.19
CA LEU A 7 1.91 -0.77 3.85
C LEU A 7 1.16 -0.26 2.62
N SER A 8 0.90 -1.14 1.67
CA SER A 8 -0.04 -0.96 0.56
C SER A 8 -1.08 -2.06 0.69
N VAL A 9 -2.36 -1.69 0.87
CA VAL A 9 -3.38 -2.63 1.35
C VAL A 9 -4.79 -2.26 0.87
N TRP A 10 -5.61 -3.29 0.68
CA TRP A 10 -7.05 -3.16 0.39
C TRP A 10 -7.90 -3.27 1.65
N ASP A 11 -9.12 -2.75 1.62
CA ASP A 11 -10.04 -2.77 2.76
C ASP A 11 -10.29 -4.17 3.35
N GLU A 12 -10.30 -5.20 2.50
CA GLU A 12 -10.51 -6.60 2.91
C GLU A 12 -9.33 -7.13 3.71
N GLU A 13 -8.11 -6.93 3.21
CA GLU A 13 -6.91 -7.37 3.91
C GLU A 13 -6.59 -6.49 5.12
N LEU A 14 -6.95 -5.20 5.07
CA LEU A 14 -6.78 -4.27 6.18
C LEU A 14 -7.61 -4.69 7.39
N GLU A 15 -8.83 -5.19 7.17
CA GLU A 15 -9.73 -5.65 8.25
C GLU A 15 -9.08 -6.74 9.10
N GLU A 16 -8.44 -7.71 8.43
CA GLU A 16 -7.80 -8.86 9.08
C GLU A 16 -6.55 -8.47 9.90
N ILE A 17 -5.87 -7.37 9.55
CA ILE A 17 -4.60 -6.97 10.20
C ILE A 17 -4.70 -5.66 11.00
N CYS A 18 -5.87 -5.03 11.04
CA CYS A 18 -6.08 -3.71 11.63
C CYS A 18 -5.66 -3.66 13.10
N GLU A 19 -6.07 -4.64 13.90
CA GLU A 19 -5.77 -4.70 15.33
C GLU A 19 -4.24 -4.75 15.58
N ALA A 20 -3.54 -5.58 14.82
CA ALA A 20 -2.08 -5.71 14.94
C ALA A 20 -1.36 -4.40 14.56
N LEU A 21 -1.85 -3.70 13.53
CA LEU A 21 -1.30 -2.40 13.12
C LEU A 21 -1.54 -1.31 14.17
N MET A 22 -2.73 -1.28 14.78
CA MET A 22 -3.05 -0.35 15.87
C MET A 22 -2.14 -0.62 17.08
N GLN A 23 -1.98 -1.88 17.47
CA GLN A 23 -1.08 -2.25 18.57
C GLN A 23 0.37 -1.84 18.30
N ALA A 24 0.85 -2.04 17.07
CA ALA A 24 2.18 -1.60 16.67
C ALA A 24 2.32 -0.06 16.76
N ALA A 25 1.32 0.68 16.28
CA ALA A 25 1.31 2.14 16.38
C ALA A 25 1.34 2.62 17.84
N ASP A 26 0.58 1.99 18.73
CA ASP A 26 0.54 2.31 20.16
C ASP A 26 1.88 2.01 20.86
N GLN A 27 2.68 1.07 20.33
CA GLN A 27 4.05 0.80 20.75
C GLN A 27 5.09 1.78 20.16
N GLY A 28 4.64 2.78 19.40
CA GLY A 28 5.50 3.81 18.81
C GLY A 28 6.10 3.44 17.45
N VAL A 29 5.57 2.41 16.79
CA VAL A 29 5.92 2.09 15.40
C VAL A 29 5.30 3.14 14.47
N GLU A 30 6.12 3.70 13.58
CA GLU A 30 5.65 4.68 12.62
C GLU A 30 5.02 3.99 11.40
N LEU A 31 3.76 4.30 11.11
CA LEU A 31 3.05 3.74 9.96
C LEU A 31 3.04 4.71 8.77
N THR A 32 3.27 4.18 7.58
CA THR A 32 3.00 4.82 6.29
C THR A 32 2.13 3.86 5.47
N VAL A 33 0.88 4.24 5.20
CA VAL A 33 -0.11 3.35 4.59
C VAL A 33 -0.69 3.96 3.32
N VAL A 34 -0.71 3.19 2.24
CA VAL A 34 -1.44 3.45 1.01
C VAL A 34 -2.67 2.56 0.98
N HIS A 35 -3.85 3.19 0.97
CA HIS A 35 -5.15 2.53 1.04
C HIS A 35 -5.75 2.37 -0.35
N PHE A 36 -6.23 1.16 -0.61
CA PHE A 36 -7.06 0.81 -1.74
C PHE A 36 -8.47 0.52 -1.22
N GLY A 37 -9.36 1.52 -1.29
CA GLY A 37 -10.67 1.48 -0.67
C GLY A 37 -10.91 2.68 0.25
N GLU A 38 -11.89 2.55 1.13
CA GLU A 38 -12.41 3.66 1.93
C GLU A 38 -12.01 3.59 3.41
N LYS A 39 -11.54 2.43 3.88
CA LYS A 39 -11.16 2.25 5.28
C LYS A 39 -9.87 3.00 5.61
N VAL A 40 -9.81 3.51 6.84
CA VAL A 40 -8.64 4.18 7.42
C VAL A 40 -8.34 3.67 8.82
N LEU A 41 -7.06 3.72 9.19
CA LEU A 41 -6.56 3.38 10.51
C LEU A 41 -6.64 4.56 11.48
N ASN A 42 -6.69 5.80 10.97
CA ASN A 42 -6.52 7.03 11.75
C ASN A 42 -5.24 7.01 12.61
N ARG A 43 -4.16 6.46 12.06
CA ARG A 43 -2.86 6.27 12.71
C ARG A 43 -1.73 6.39 11.69
N GLY A 44 -0.70 7.15 12.03
CA GLY A 44 0.46 7.36 11.16
C GLY A 44 0.14 8.25 9.95
N ARG A 45 0.82 7.99 8.83
CA ARG A 45 0.63 8.71 7.57
C ARG A 45 -0.19 7.85 6.62
N GLU A 46 -1.37 8.33 6.26
CA GLU A 46 -2.29 7.59 5.40
C GLU A 46 -2.46 8.33 4.06
N PHE A 47 -2.39 7.57 2.98
CA PHE A 47 -2.52 8.03 1.61
C PHE A 47 -3.63 7.22 0.95
N ARG A 48 -4.64 7.90 0.44
CA ARG A 48 -5.74 7.26 -0.27
C ARG A 48 -5.50 7.36 -1.75
N HIS A 49 -5.59 6.22 -2.40
CA HIS A 49 -5.54 6.18 -3.85
C HIS A 49 -6.98 6.32 -4.39
N GLY A 50 -7.17 7.09 -5.45
CA GLY A 50 -8.50 7.44 -5.97
C GLY A 50 -9.11 6.37 -6.89
N ASN A 51 -10.14 6.78 -7.64
CA ASN A 51 -10.92 5.91 -8.53
C ASN A 51 -10.11 5.28 -9.69
N GLU A 52 -8.88 5.74 -9.95
CA GLU A 52 -7.93 5.17 -10.92
C GLU A 52 -7.63 3.67 -10.70
N HIS A 53 -8.02 3.12 -9.55
CA HIS A 53 -7.87 1.70 -9.20
C HIS A 53 -8.89 0.75 -9.78
N GLN A 54 -9.99 1.24 -10.33
CA GLN A 54 -10.91 0.35 -11.05
C GLN A 54 -10.19 -0.38 -12.19
N ILE A 55 -9.18 0.23 -12.81
CA ILE A 55 -8.30 -0.40 -13.81
C ILE A 55 -7.43 -1.51 -13.17
N ARG A 56 -6.91 -1.32 -11.95
CA ARG A 56 -6.09 -2.33 -11.24
C ARG A 56 -6.94 -3.54 -10.82
N ILE A 57 -8.16 -3.33 -10.33
CA ILE A 57 -9.12 -4.42 -10.04
C ILE A 57 -9.38 -5.22 -11.31
N GLN A 58 -9.63 -4.54 -12.44
CA GLN A 58 -9.87 -5.16 -13.76
C GLN A 58 -8.69 -6.00 -14.28
N ARG A 59 -7.45 -5.70 -13.84
CA ARG A 59 -6.22 -6.31 -14.37
C ARG A 59 -5.64 -7.50 -13.59
N GLY A 60 -6.27 -8.00 -12.52
CA GLY A 60 -5.90 -9.35 -12.01
C GLY A 60 -5.82 -9.58 -10.50
N GLY A 61 -6.59 -8.88 -9.66
CA GLY A 61 -6.72 -9.21 -8.23
C GLY A 61 -6.16 -8.16 -7.26
N ARG A 62 -6.34 -8.40 -5.96
CA ARG A 62 -5.88 -7.51 -4.87
C ARG A 62 -4.46 -7.86 -4.46
N ARG A 63 -3.64 -6.85 -4.15
CA ARG A 63 -2.25 -7.04 -3.73
C ARG A 63 -2.00 -6.31 -2.42
N ILE A 64 -1.24 -6.95 -1.54
CA ILE A 64 -0.75 -6.37 -0.30
C ILE A 64 0.78 -6.35 -0.33
N ALA A 65 1.38 -5.25 0.14
CA ALA A 65 2.81 -5.16 0.39
C ALA A 65 3.06 -4.54 1.76
N LEU A 66 3.79 -5.24 2.62
CA LEU A 66 4.20 -4.78 3.95
C LEU A 66 5.72 -4.82 4.07
N ILE A 67 6.35 -3.66 4.23
CA ILE A 67 7.78 -3.51 4.48
C ILE A 67 7.99 -3.18 5.97
N VAL A 68 8.92 -3.89 6.60
CA VAL A 68 9.31 -3.68 8.00
C VAL A 68 10.76 -3.22 8.08
N ASP A 69 10.98 -2.03 8.63
CA ASP A 69 12.31 -1.42 8.91
C ASP A 69 13.28 -1.43 7.72
N ASP A 70 12.78 -1.37 6.48
CA ASP A 70 13.57 -1.51 5.25
C ASP A 70 14.42 -2.80 5.18
N LYS A 71 14.03 -3.83 5.94
CA LYS A 71 14.78 -5.09 6.07
C LYS A 71 14.06 -6.30 5.52
N LYS A 72 12.74 -6.28 5.56
CA LYS A 72 11.89 -7.42 5.21
C LYS A 72 10.66 -6.92 4.49
N VAL A 73 10.16 -7.74 3.57
CA VAL A 73 8.89 -7.50 2.90
C VAL A 73 8.04 -8.76 2.92
N VAL A 74 6.73 -8.58 3.15
CA VAL A 74 5.67 -9.54 2.82
C VAL A 74 4.93 -9.00 1.62
N LEU A 75 4.82 -9.80 0.57
CA LEU A 75 3.99 -9.54 -0.59
C LEU A 75 2.89 -10.60 -0.64
N GLY A 76 1.66 -10.18 -0.89
CA GLY A 76 0.52 -11.08 -1.09
C GLY A 76 -0.27 -10.68 -2.33
N HIS A 77 -0.82 -11.68 -3.01
CA HIS A 77 -1.68 -11.51 -4.18
C HIS A 77 -2.90 -12.42 -4.01
N PHE A 78 -4.07 -11.80 -3.98
CA PHE A 78 -5.37 -12.43 -3.85
C PHE A 78 -6.07 -12.39 -5.20
N LEU A 79 -6.33 -13.56 -5.78
CA LEU A 79 -6.94 -13.73 -7.08
C LEU A 79 -8.47 -13.83 -6.96
N ARG A 80 -9.16 -13.54 -8.06
CA ARG A 80 -10.64 -13.53 -8.08
C ARG A 80 -11.29 -14.90 -7.93
N ASP A 81 -10.54 -15.97 -8.22
CA ASP A 81 -10.99 -17.35 -8.05
C ASP A 81 -10.88 -17.82 -6.59
N GLY A 82 -10.49 -16.93 -5.67
CA GLY A 82 -10.31 -17.23 -4.25
C GLY A 82 -8.94 -17.81 -3.91
N SER A 83 -8.09 -18.08 -4.91
CA SER A 83 -6.71 -18.48 -4.65
C SER A 83 -5.84 -17.29 -4.23
N SER A 84 -4.77 -17.57 -3.49
CA SER A 84 -3.81 -16.55 -3.10
C SER A 84 -2.38 -17.07 -3.12
N THR A 85 -1.44 -16.17 -3.35
CA THR A 85 -0.01 -16.43 -3.25
C THR A 85 0.64 -15.38 -2.37
N ALA A 86 1.66 -15.77 -1.61
CA ALA A 86 2.39 -14.85 -0.77
C ALA A 86 3.89 -15.19 -0.76
N ALA A 87 4.70 -14.17 -0.59
CA ALA A 87 6.14 -14.30 -0.43
C ALA A 87 6.61 -13.42 0.72
N TRP A 88 7.48 -13.97 1.56
CA TRP A 88 8.26 -13.21 2.52
C TRP A 88 9.73 -13.28 2.12
N THR A 89 10.43 -12.15 2.18
CA THR A 89 11.86 -12.11 1.90
C THR A 89 12.57 -11.00 2.66
N ALA A 90 13.84 -11.24 2.96
CA ALA A 90 14.78 -10.24 3.47
C ALA A 90 15.83 -9.86 2.41
N ASN A 91 15.62 -10.23 1.14
CA ASN A 91 16.49 -9.81 0.05
C ASN A 91 16.39 -8.28 -0.11
N LYS A 92 17.51 -7.58 0.14
CA LYS A 92 17.56 -6.11 0.14
C LYS A 92 17.07 -5.48 -1.16
N GLY A 93 17.38 -6.08 -2.31
CA GLY A 93 16.94 -5.56 -3.61
C GLY A 93 15.43 -5.65 -3.77
N LEU A 94 14.82 -6.75 -3.36
CA LEU A 94 13.36 -6.92 -3.41
C LEU A 94 12.63 -6.05 -2.38
N VAL A 95 13.22 -5.86 -1.19
CA VAL A 95 12.68 -4.95 -0.17
C VAL A 95 12.67 -3.51 -0.68
N LEU A 96 13.77 -3.06 -1.28
CA LEU A 96 13.85 -1.72 -1.88
C LEU A 96 12.86 -1.55 -3.03
N LEU A 97 12.78 -2.53 -3.94
CA LEU A 97 11.84 -2.49 -5.05
C LEU A 97 10.37 -2.40 -4.59
N ALA A 98 9.99 -3.18 -3.58
CA ALA A 98 8.65 -3.12 -3.02
C ALA A 98 8.36 -1.79 -2.31
N LYS A 99 9.36 -1.20 -1.64
CA LYS A 99 9.24 0.12 -1.04
C LYS A 99 9.07 1.21 -2.10
N ASP A 100 9.89 1.17 -3.15
CA ASP A 100 9.83 2.14 -4.26
C ASP A 100 8.46 2.10 -4.95
N TYR A 101 7.84 0.92 -5.07
CA TYR A 101 6.46 0.79 -5.53
C TYR A 101 5.46 1.57 -4.65
N ILE A 102 5.54 1.46 -3.32
CA ILE A 102 4.65 2.19 -2.41
C ILE A 102 4.92 3.70 -2.48
N ILE A 103 6.19 4.10 -2.53
CA ILE A 103 6.59 5.50 -2.65
C ILE A 103 6.11 6.11 -3.97
N HIS A 104 6.15 5.34 -5.06
CA HIS A 104 5.61 5.76 -6.35
C HIS A 104 4.11 6.06 -6.27
N ASP A 105 3.31 5.16 -5.67
CA ASP A 105 1.87 5.41 -5.47
C ASP A 105 1.66 6.69 -4.63
N ILE A 106 2.46 6.94 -3.58
CA ILE A 106 2.40 8.18 -2.79
C ILE A 106 2.69 9.43 -3.64
N TYR A 107 3.66 9.37 -4.55
CA TYR A 107 3.95 10.49 -5.46
C TYR A 107 2.77 10.75 -6.40
N SER A 108 2.21 9.72 -7.02
CA SER A 108 1.03 9.84 -7.88
C SER A 108 -0.15 10.46 -7.11
N ILE A 109 -0.43 9.99 -5.89
CA ILE A 109 -1.48 10.55 -5.03
C ILE A 109 -1.23 12.03 -4.75
N ARG A 110 0.00 12.42 -4.39
CA ARG A 110 0.33 13.83 -4.08
C ARG A 110 0.24 14.74 -5.30
N ILE A 111 0.65 14.25 -6.47
CA ILE A 111 0.54 14.98 -7.73
C ILE A 111 -0.95 15.18 -8.05
N LEU A 112 -1.77 14.14 -7.97
CA LEU A 112 -3.21 14.23 -8.20
C LEU A 112 -3.89 15.19 -7.21
N GLN A 113 -3.55 15.13 -5.93
CA GLN A 113 -4.07 16.06 -4.92
C GLN A 113 -3.71 17.52 -5.21
N LYS A 114 -2.54 17.77 -5.81
CA LYS A 114 -2.06 19.12 -6.11
C LYS A 114 -2.61 19.69 -7.42
N TYR A 115 -2.72 18.87 -8.46
CA TYR A 115 -3.01 19.33 -9.82
C TYR A 115 -4.39 18.90 -10.35
N GLY A 116 -5.09 17.99 -9.66
CA GLY A 116 -6.44 17.57 -10.01
C GLY A 116 -6.55 17.04 -11.44
N GLN A 117 -7.47 17.62 -12.23
CA GLN A 117 -7.75 17.19 -13.60
C GLN A 117 -6.53 17.26 -14.53
N GLU A 118 -5.66 18.26 -14.36
CA GLU A 118 -4.45 18.39 -15.20
C GLU A 118 -3.53 17.17 -15.06
N ALA A 119 -3.46 16.57 -13.87
CA ALA A 119 -2.70 15.34 -13.66
C ALA A 119 -3.38 14.11 -14.30
N LEU A 120 -4.72 14.03 -14.22
CA LEU A 120 -5.48 12.95 -14.85
C LEU A 120 -5.30 12.95 -16.37
N ASP A 121 -5.39 14.11 -17.00
CA ASP A 121 -5.22 14.26 -18.45
C ASP A 121 -3.82 13.79 -18.89
N ILE A 122 -2.78 13.99 -18.08
CA ILE A 122 -1.42 13.49 -18.34
C ILE A 122 -1.35 11.97 -18.18
N PHE A 123 -2.02 11.39 -17.19
CA PHE A 123 -1.98 9.96 -16.92
C PHE A 123 -2.79 9.13 -17.92
N GLU A 124 -3.84 9.68 -18.52
CA GLU A 124 -4.68 9.00 -19.53
C GLU A 124 -4.06 8.97 -20.94
N LEU A 125 -2.96 9.69 -21.17
CA LEU A 125 -2.24 9.72 -22.46
C LEU A 125 -1.25 8.53 -22.64
N GLY A 126 -1.32 7.50 -21.80
CA GLY A 126 -0.41 6.33 -21.79
C GLY A 126 -1.04 5.00 -22.17
#